data_AF-A0A096P0S9-F1
#
_entry.id   AF-A0A096P0S9-F1
#
_cell.length_a   1.000
_cell.length_b   1.000
_cell.length_c   1.000
_cell.angle_alpha   90.00
_cell.angle_beta   90.00
_cell.angle_gamma   90.00
#
_symmetry.space_group_name_H-M   'P 1'
#
loop_
_entity.id
_entity.type
_entity.pdbx_description
1 polymer ?
#
loop_
_entity_poly.entity_id
_entity_poly.type
_entity_poly.pdbx_seq_one_letter_code
_entity_poly.pdbx_strand_id
1 'polypeptide(L)'
;MNQTLAMVTTYDGQQPRIETVKKRRARKGEACRQIPVPDWDMALVLSLLPLLEAQIPLCANLVPVPITNATLDWISGKWFYIASAFRNEEYNKSTHEIQATFFYFTPNKTEDTIFLREYQTRQNQCIYNTSYLNVQRENGTISRYVGGQEHFAHLLILRDRKTFMLAFEVNDEKNWGVSVYADKPETTEEQLGEFYEALDCLRIPRSDVMYTNQKKDKCEPLERQHEKEKKQEEGERQHEKEKKQEEGES
;
A
#
# COMPACT_ATOMS: atom_id res chain seq x y z
N MET A 1 -23.18 -12.47 -7.22
CA MET A 1 -21.77 -12.89 -7.08
C MET A 1 -20.99 -11.61 -6.89
N ASN A 2 -20.88 -11.18 -5.63
CA ASN A 2 -20.25 -9.91 -5.24
C ASN A 2 -18.98 -10.28 -4.50
N GLN A 3 -17.84 -10.18 -5.19
CA GLN A 3 -16.53 -10.18 -4.53
C GLN A 3 -16.15 -8.72 -4.42
N THR A 4 -15.96 -8.26 -3.19
CA THR A 4 -15.80 -6.84 -2.85
C THR A 4 -14.38 -6.62 -2.32
N LEU A 5 -13.59 -5.82 -3.02
CA LEU A 5 -12.23 -5.46 -2.61
C LEU A 5 -12.12 -4.03 -2.11
N ALA A 6 -11.51 -3.87 -0.95
CA ALA A 6 -10.33 -3.02 -0.82
C ALA A 6 -9.23 -3.97 -0.34
N MET A 7 -7.99 -3.52 -0.16
CA MET A 7 -6.99 -4.30 0.60
C MET A 7 -7.43 -4.64 2.04
N VAL A 8 -8.68 -4.38 2.42
CA VAL A 8 -9.34 -4.77 3.66
C VAL A 8 -10.51 -5.72 3.33
N THR A 9 -10.25 -7.02 3.50
CA THR A 9 -10.99 -8.15 2.91
C THR A 9 -12.45 -8.27 3.34
N THR A 10 -13.34 -8.64 2.41
CA THR A 10 -14.42 -9.60 2.70
C THR A 10 -14.07 -10.93 2.00
N TYR A 11 -14.39 -12.04 2.64
CA TYR A 11 -14.12 -13.40 2.15
C TYR A 11 -15.31 -13.88 1.30
N ASP A 12 -15.05 -14.49 0.14
CA ASP A 12 -15.94 -15.50 -0.43
C ASP A 12 -15.08 -16.61 -1.06
N GLY A 13 -15.25 -17.83 -0.55
CA GLY A 13 -14.36 -18.95 -0.83
C GLY A 13 -14.78 -19.71 -2.09
N GLN A 14 -13.94 -19.70 -3.13
CA GLN A 14 -13.82 -20.77 -4.14
C GLN A 14 -12.66 -20.49 -5.10
N GLN A 15 -11.77 -21.47 -5.26
CA GLN A 15 -10.57 -21.42 -6.10
C GLN A 15 -10.90 -21.93 -7.52
N PRO A 16 -10.58 -21.22 -8.62
CA PRO A 16 -10.63 -21.82 -9.95
C PRO A 16 -9.26 -22.03 -10.62
N ARG A 17 -9.24 -23.14 -11.35
CA ARG A 17 -8.24 -23.75 -12.24
C ARG A 17 -7.63 -22.77 -13.25
N ILE A 18 -6.30 -22.87 -13.41
CA ILE A 18 -5.51 -22.14 -14.41
C ILE A 18 -5.70 -22.80 -15.80
N GLU A 19 -6.21 -22.04 -16.77
CA GLU A 19 -6.07 -22.34 -18.20
C GLU A 19 -5.05 -21.39 -18.85
N THR A 20 -4.16 -21.94 -19.66
CA THR A 20 -3.04 -21.24 -20.31
C THR A 20 -3.45 -20.69 -21.68
N VAL A 21 -3.27 -19.38 -21.90
CA VAL A 21 -3.50 -18.74 -23.21
C VAL A 21 -2.18 -18.37 -23.88
N LYS A 22 -2.07 -18.78 -25.16
CA LYS A 22 -0.90 -18.66 -26.06
C LYS A 22 -0.61 -17.21 -26.49
N LYS A 23 0.69 -16.88 -26.43
CA LYS A 23 1.35 -15.65 -26.91
C LYS A 23 1.32 -15.55 -28.45
N ARG A 24 0.84 -14.43 -29.03
CA ARG A 24 1.00 -14.10 -30.47
C ARG A 24 2.12 -13.07 -30.69
N ARG A 25 2.96 -13.36 -31.69
CA ARG A 25 4.09 -12.56 -32.20
C ARG A 25 3.60 -11.30 -32.93
N ALA A 26 4.19 -10.14 -32.62
CA ALA A 26 4.12 -8.93 -33.44
C ALA A 26 5.18 -8.97 -34.56
N ARG A 27 4.82 -8.52 -35.77
CA ARG A 27 5.73 -8.33 -36.91
C ARG A 27 6.25 -6.89 -36.97
N LYS A 28 7.48 -6.78 -37.45
CA LYS A 28 8.26 -5.57 -37.75
C LYS A 28 7.59 -4.66 -38.79
N GLY A 29 7.73 -3.36 -38.55
CA GLY A 29 8.54 -2.47 -39.41
C GLY A 29 7.78 -1.62 -40.42
N GLU A 30 7.96 -0.30 -40.32
CA GLU A 30 8.10 0.60 -41.47
C GLU A 30 8.72 1.94 -41.04
N ALA A 31 9.41 2.57 -41.99
CA ALA A 31 10.52 3.48 -41.80
C ALA A 31 10.13 4.97 -41.75
N CYS A 32 10.79 5.74 -40.89
CA CYS A 32 10.74 7.21 -40.92
C CYS A 32 11.58 7.75 -42.09
N ARG A 33 10.97 8.58 -42.94
CA ARG A 33 11.70 9.42 -43.92
C ARG A 33 12.19 10.69 -43.23
N GLN A 34 13.49 10.99 -43.34
CA GLN A 34 14.05 12.30 -43.02
C GLN A 34 13.54 13.38 -43.98
N ILE A 35 13.23 14.55 -43.44
CA ILE A 35 13.05 15.82 -44.17
C ILE A 35 14.28 16.68 -43.85
N PRO A 36 14.94 17.34 -44.82
CA PRO A 36 16.08 18.20 -44.57
C PRO A 36 15.62 19.60 -44.13
N VAL A 37 16.27 20.15 -43.10
CA VAL A 37 16.18 21.57 -42.71
C VAL A 37 17.33 22.37 -43.36
N PRO A 38 17.10 23.58 -43.88
CA PRO A 38 18.17 24.46 -44.31
C PRO A 38 18.64 25.36 -43.16
N ASP A 39 19.96 25.39 -42.97
CA ASP A 39 20.72 26.31 -42.11
C ASP A 39 20.65 27.75 -42.65
N TRP A 40 20.20 28.70 -41.83
CA TRP A 40 20.85 30.00 -41.62
C TRP A 40 20.13 30.84 -40.53
N ASP A 41 20.94 31.65 -39.87
CA ASP A 41 20.64 32.78 -38.98
C ASP A 41 20.47 32.57 -37.47
N MET A 42 21.59 32.80 -36.78
CA MET A 42 21.71 33.14 -35.37
C MET A 42 21.05 34.49 -35.08
N ALA A 43 19.93 34.48 -34.37
CA ALA A 43 19.48 35.62 -33.57
C ALA A 43 19.48 35.19 -32.10
N LEU A 44 20.42 35.76 -31.34
CA LEU A 44 20.54 35.58 -29.89
C LEU A 44 19.38 36.32 -29.20
N VAL A 45 18.22 35.68 -29.08
CA VAL A 45 17.14 36.19 -28.22
C VAL A 45 17.52 35.85 -26.77
N LEU A 46 18.26 36.76 -26.14
CA LEU A 46 18.46 36.79 -24.70
C LEU A 46 17.18 37.29 -24.02
N SER A 47 16.07 36.57 -24.14
CA SER A 47 14.83 36.88 -23.42
C SER A 47 14.65 35.88 -22.30
N LEU A 48 14.88 36.37 -21.07
CA LEU A 48 14.26 35.92 -19.82
C LEU A 48 13.82 34.46 -19.85
N LEU A 49 14.71 33.56 -19.40
CA LEU A 49 14.24 32.34 -18.76
C LEU A 49 13.07 32.76 -17.86
N PRO A 50 11.86 32.21 -18.02
CA PRO A 50 10.96 32.20 -16.88
C PRO A 50 11.82 31.59 -15.78
N LEU A 51 11.85 32.20 -14.59
CA LEU A 51 12.08 31.40 -13.41
C LEU A 51 11.01 30.32 -13.51
N LEU A 52 11.38 29.18 -14.08
CA LEU A 52 10.66 27.95 -13.89
C LEU A 52 10.85 27.77 -12.39
N GLU A 53 9.91 28.30 -11.60
CA GLU A 53 9.62 27.68 -10.33
C GLU A 53 9.59 26.20 -10.68
N ALA A 54 10.59 25.46 -10.21
CA ALA A 54 10.55 24.03 -10.20
C ALA A 54 9.44 23.69 -9.21
N GLN A 55 8.19 23.93 -9.63
CA GLN A 55 7.01 23.44 -8.99
C GLN A 55 7.20 21.94 -9.08
N ILE A 56 7.45 21.34 -7.93
CA ILE A 56 7.41 19.90 -7.78
C ILE A 56 6.11 19.49 -8.47
N PRO A 57 6.16 18.65 -9.53
CA PRO A 57 4.95 18.30 -10.25
C PRO A 57 3.92 17.82 -9.24
N LEU A 58 2.66 18.26 -9.36
CA LEU A 58 1.56 17.93 -8.44
C LEU A 58 1.47 16.42 -8.10
N CYS A 59 2.03 15.57 -8.96
CA CYS A 59 2.04 14.11 -8.85
C CYS A 59 3.40 13.51 -8.44
N ALA A 60 4.38 14.29 -7.98
CA ALA A 60 5.70 13.78 -7.64
C ALA A 60 5.66 12.71 -6.54
N ASN A 61 4.73 12.84 -5.59
CA ASN A 61 4.56 11.88 -4.49
C ASN A 61 3.92 10.56 -4.95
N LEU A 62 3.38 10.48 -6.17
CA LEU A 62 2.81 9.26 -6.77
C LEU A 62 3.80 8.51 -7.66
N VAL A 63 5.02 9.02 -7.83
CA VAL A 63 6.04 8.34 -8.62
C VAL A 63 6.54 7.11 -7.84
N PRO A 64 6.38 5.89 -8.39
CA PRO A 64 6.87 4.69 -7.73
C PRO A 64 8.39 4.73 -7.52
N VAL A 65 8.84 4.30 -6.35
CA VAL A 65 10.25 4.12 -6.04
C VAL A 65 10.49 2.64 -5.68
N PRO A 66 11.59 2.02 -6.13
CA PRO A 66 11.89 0.63 -5.79
C PRO A 66 11.93 0.36 -4.28
N ILE A 67 11.40 -0.79 -3.86
CA ILE A 67 11.39 -1.21 -2.45
C ILE A 67 12.73 -1.84 -2.07
N THR A 68 13.45 -1.16 -1.18
CA THR A 68 14.73 -1.63 -0.63
C THR A 68 14.54 -2.34 0.71
N ASN A 69 15.59 -2.98 1.24
CA ASN A 69 15.55 -3.52 2.60
C ASN A 69 15.32 -2.43 3.65
N ALA A 70 15.81 -1.21 3.44
CA ALA A 70 15.57 -0.07 4.31
C ALA A 70 14.09 0.37 4.27
N THR A 71 13.46 0.30 3.10
CA THR A 71 12.01 0.52 2.96
C THR A 71 11.21 -0.50 3.76
N LEU A 72 11.58 -1.78 3.67
CA LEU A 72 10.93 -2.85 4.43
C LEU A 72 11.14 -2.69 5.94
N ASP A 73 12.34 -2.33 6.38
CA ASP A 73 12.62 -2.02 7.78
C ASP A 73 11.76 -0.86 8.29
N TRP A 74 11.57 0.16 7.46
CA TRP A 74 10.79 1.33 7.83
C TRP A 74 9.29 1.04 7.96
N ILE A 75 8.69 0.25 7.06
CA ILE A 75 7.27 -0.14 7.17
C ILE A 75 7.03 -1.24 8.20
N SER A 76 8.07 -1.79 8.84
CA SER A 76 7.90 -2.87 9.83
C SER A 76 7.23 -2.33 11.08
N GLY A 77 6.28 -3.09 11.64
CA GLY A 77 5.58 -2.74 12.86
C GLY A 77 4.10 -2.40 12.66
N LYS A 78 3.55 -1.63 13.61
CA LYS A 78 2.13 -1.34 13.73
C LYS A 78 1.74 -0.10 12.94
N TRP A 79 0.63 -0.18 12.21
CA TRP A 79 0.09 0.92 11.43
C TRP A 79 -1.44 0.99 11.58
N PHE A 80 -1.97 2.20 11.44
CA PHE A 80 -3.38 2.51 11.48
C PHE A 80 -3.83 2.98 10.11
N TYR A 81 -4.94 2.43 9.63
CA TYR A 81 -5.60 2.91 8.43
C TYR A 81 -6.38 4.19 8.76
N ILE A 82 -5.97 5.31 8.16
CA ILE A 82 -6.51 6.63 8.51
C ILE A 82 -7.62 7.03 7.57
N ALA A 83 -7.34 6.99 6.26
CA ALA A 83 -8.30 7.39 5.26
C ALA A 83 -8.04 6.74 3.90
N SER A 84 -9.05 6.76 3.04
CA SER A 84 -8.88 6.49 1.61
C SER A 84 -9.89 7.26 0.76
N ALA A 85 -9.60 7.33 -0.53
CA ALA A 85 -10.57 7.71 -1.54
C ALA A 85 -10.27 6.95 -2.83
N PHE A 86 -11.31 6.38 -3.44
CA PHE A 86 -11.22 5.63 -4.69
C PHE A 86 -12.20 6.18 -5.72
N ARG A 87 -11.87 6.05 -7.01
CA ARG A 87 -12.87 6.20 -8.07
C ARG A 87 -13.68 4.94 -8.29
N ASN A 88 -13.08 3.79 -8.01
CA ASN A 88 -13.76 2.52 -8.08
C ASN A 88 -14.87 2.46 -7.01
N GLU A 89 -16.13 2.32 -7.45
CA GLU A 89 -17.29 2.31 -6.56
C GLU A 89 -17.32 1.11 -5.60
N GLU A 90 -16.79 -0.04 -6.04
CA GLU A 90 -16.71 -1.24 -5.20
C GLU A 90 -15.76 -1.02 -4.03
N TYR A 91 -14.61 -0.40 -4.32
CA TYR A 91 -13.61 -0.05 -3.33
C TYR A 91 -14.18 0.95 -2.32
N ASN A 92 -14.88 2.00 -2.79
CA ASN A 92 -15.57 2.94 -1.92
C ASN A 92 -16.62 2.27 -1.03
N LYS A 93 -17.47 1.38 -1.57
CA LYS A 93 -18.46 0.64 -0.76
C LYS A 93 -17.80 -0.20 0.33
N SER A 94 -16.71 -0.89 -0.03
CA SER A 94 -15.97 -1.74 0.90
C SER A 94 -15.29 -0.94 2.03
N THR A 95 -14.81 0.28 1.73
CA THR A 95 -14.12 1.15 2.68
C THR A 95 -15.10 1.87 3.59
N HIS A 96 -16.32 2.15 3.13
CA HIS A 96 -17.41 2.71 3.95
C HIS A 96 -17.80 1.82 5.14
N GLU A 97 -17.68 0.51 5.02
CA GLU A 97 -18.02 -0.41 6.11
C GLU A 97 -16.96 -0.45 7.22
N ILE A 98 -15.75 0.07 6.93
CA ILE A 98 -14.60 0.03 7.82
C ILE A 98 -14.72 1.16 8.84
N GLN A 99 -14.88 0.79 10.11
CA GLN A 99 -14.99 1.76 11.18
C GLN A 99 -13.62 2.14 11.76
N ALA A 100 -12.74 1.16 11.92
CA ALA A 100 -11.35 1.32 12.34
C ALA A 100 -10.54 0.13 11.84
N THR A 101 -9.25 0.30 11.58
CA THR A 101 -8.35 -0.83 11.27
C THR A 101 -6.93 -0.49 11.70
N PHE A 102 -6.29 -1.42 12.38
CA PHE A 102 -4.84 -1.40 12.58
C PHE A 102 -4.26 -2.76 12.21
N PHE A 103 -2.98 -2.78 11.90
CA PHE A 103 -2.31 -4.00 11.49
C PHE A 103 -0.82 -3.96 11.79
N TYR A 104 -0.19 -5.13 11.69
CA TYR A 104 1.24 -5.29 11.82
C TYR A 104 1.84 -5.83 10.53
N PHE A 105 2.90 -5.19 10.05
CA PHE A 105 3.78 -5.74 9.04
C PHE A 105 5.01 -6.39 9.67
N THR A 106 5.32 -7.60 9.22
CA THR A 106 6.56 -8.31 9.55
C THR A 106 7.20 -8.79 8.25
N PRO A 107 8.08 -7.97 7.63
CA PRO A 107 8.70 -8.30 6.36
C PRO A 107 9.68 -9.48 6.45
N ASN A 108 9.62 -10.39 5.49
CA ASN A 108 10.66 -11.35 5.17
C ASN A 108 11.43 -10.85 3.95
N LYS A 109 12.63 -10.30 4.19
CA LYS A 109 13.47 -9.68 3.16
C LYS A 109 14.10 -10.68 2.18
N THR A 110 14.12 -11.96 2.54
CA THR A 110 14.71 -13.03 1.71
C THR A 110 13.69 -13.58 0.73
N GLU A 111 12.44 -13.71 1.18
CA GLU A 111 11.33 -14.24 0.36
C GLU A 111 10.54 -13.14 -0.35
N ASP A 112 10.86 -11.87 -0.09
CA ASP A 112 10.13 -10.72 -0.59
C ASP A 112 8.63 -10.81 -0.28
N THR A 113 8.33 -11.15 0.97
CA THR A 113 6.98 -11.20 1.52
C THR A 113 6.83 -10.34 2.76
N ILE A 114 5.60 -9.97 3.10
CA ILE A 114 5.27 -9.30 4.36
C ILE A 114 4.18 -10.11 5.03
N PHE A 115 4.47 -10.63 6.22
CA PHE A 115 3.42 -11.22 7.06
C PHE A 115 2.57 -10.10 7.65
N LEU A 116 1.29 -10.10 7.30
CA LEU A 116 0.28 -9.13 7.71
C LEU A 116 -0.61 -9.75 8.78
N ARG A 117 -0.70 -9.09 9.94
CA ARG A 117 -1.71 -9.36 10.98
C ARG A 117 -2.65 -8.18 11.06
N GLU A 118 -3.88 -8.36 10.61
CA GLU A 118 -4.87 -7.30 10.42
C GLU A 118 -5.98 -7.41 11.45
N TYR A 119 -6.30 -6.28 12.07
CA TYR A 119 -7.36 -6.12 13.06
C TYR A 119 -8.32 -5.05 12.59
N GLN A 120 -9.46 -5.48 12.08
CA GLN A 120 -10.44 -4.61 11.46
C GLN A 120 -11.71 -4.56 12.29
N THR A 121 -12.21 -3.36 12.55
CA THR A 121 -13.55 -3.16 13.07
C THR A 121 -14.53 -2.91 11.93
N ARG A 122 -15.50 -3.82 11.76
CA ARG A 122 -16.64 -3.70 10.84
C ARG A 122 -17.92 -4.07 11.59
N GLN A 123 -19.01 -3.37 11.31
CA GLN A 123 -20.32 -3.64 11.91
C GLN A 123 -20.28 -3.78 13.46
N ASN A 124 -19.49 -2.95 14.13
CA ASN A 124 -19.24 -2.96 15.57
C ASN A 124 -18.64 -4.28 16.11
N GLN A 125 -17.96 -5.05 15.28
CA GLN A 125 -17.27 -6.29 15.64
C GLN A 125 -15.81 -6.22 15.20
N CYS A 126 -14.95 -6.91 15.94
CA CYS A 126 -13.56 -7.11 15.52
C CYS A 126 -13.46 -8.34 14.62
N ILE A 127 -12.78 -8.16 13.49
CA ILE A 127 -12.42 -9.19 12.54
C ILE A 127 -10.89 -9.23 12.51
N TYR A 128 -10.33 -10.38 12.87
CA TYR A 128 -8.89 -10.62 12.82
C TYR A 128 -8.56 -11.52 11.63
N ASN A 129 -7.53 -11.16 10.87
CA ASN A 129 -7.06 -11.96 9.75
C ASN A 129 -5.54 -11.93 9.65
N THR A 130 -4.95 -13.00 9.12
CA THR A 130 -3.54 -13.05 8.77
C THR A 130 -3.36 -13.41 7.31
N SER A 131 -2.34 -12.85 6.67
CA SER A 131 -2.01 -13.16 5.28
C SER A 131 -0.56 -12.84 4.99
N TYR A 132 -0.10 -13.25 3.81
CA TYR A 132 1.19 -12.84 3.26
C TYR A 132 0.95 -11.90 2.09
N LEU A 133 1.62 -10.76 2.12
CA LEU A 133 1.72 -9.87 0.97
C LEU A 133 2.98 -10.22 0.18
N ASN A 134 2.92 -10.16 -1.14
CA ASN A 134 4.13 -10.26 -1.97
C ASN A 134 4.69 -8.85 -2.21
N VAL A 135 6.02 -8.76 -2.37
CA VAL A 135 6.73 -7.52 -2.62
C VAL A 135 7.35 -7.59 -4.02
N GLN A 136 6.99 -6.68 -4.91
CA GLN A 136 7.62 -6.53 -6.22
C GLN A 136 8.57 -5.33 -6.16
N ARG A 137 9.82 -5.61 -5.77
CA ARG A 137 10.80 -4.57 -5.41
C ARG A 137 11.03 -3.52 -6.48
N GLU A 138 11.37 -3.96 -7.69
CA GLU A 138 11.69 -3.05 -8.81
C GLU A 138 10.51 -2.16 -9.20
N ASN A 139 9.28 -2.66 -9.02
CA ASN A 139 8.06 -1.93 -9.35
C ASN A 139 7.59 -1.00 -8.22
N GLY A 140 8.18 -1.10 -7.03
CA GLY A 140 7.74 -0.34 -5.87
C GLY A 140 6.34 -0.75 -5.37
N THR A 141 5.94 -2.01 -5.56
CA THR A 141 4.57 -2.48 -5.27
C THR A 141 4.54 -3.59 -4.23
N ILE A 142 3.43 -3.64 -3.50
CA ILE A 142 3.02 -4.78 -2.68
C ILE A 142 1.69 -5.33 -3.20
N SER A 143 1.46 -6.63 -3.05
CA SER A 143 0.23 -7.26 -3.51
C SER A 143 -0.40 -8.20 -2.49
N ARG A 144 -1.73 -8.32 -2.56
CA ARG A 144 -2.56 -9.22 -1.73
C ARG A 144 -3.49 -10.04 -2.61
N TYR A 145 -3.64 -11.32 -2.29
CA TYR A 145 -4.69 -12.15 -2.88
C TYR A 145 -6.03 -11.94 -2.16
N VAL A 146 -7.06 -11.53 -2.88
CA VAL A 146 -8.43 -11.38 -2.38
C VAL A 146 -9.40 -11.90 -3.44
N GLY A 147 -10.37 -12.73 -3.04
CA GLY A 147 -11.35 -13.31 -3.99
C GLY A 147 -10.75 -14.19 -5.10
N GLY A 148 -9.51 -14.67 -4.94
CA GLY A 148 -8.79 -15.42 -5.98
C GLY A 148 -8.10 -14.55 -7.03
N GLN A 149 -8.11 -13.23 -6.86
CA GLN A 149 -7.36 -12.28 -7.68
C GLN A 149 -6.26 -11.61 -6.86
N GLU A 150 -5.14 -11.28 -7.52
CA GLU A 150 -4.03 -10.56 -6.89
C GLU A 150 -4.17 -9.07 -7.18
N HIS A 151 -4.16 -8.25 -6.13
CA HIS A 151 -4.33 -6.81 -6.20
C HIS A 151 -3.05 -6.11 -5.79
N PHE A 152 -2.63 -5.12 -6.58
CA PHE A 152 -1.36 -4.43 -6.44
C PHE A 152 -1.58 -3.00 -5.95
N ALA A 153 -0.69 -2.53 -5.09
CA ALA A 153 -0.61 -1.13 -4.71
C ALA A 153 0.85 -0.66 -4.68
N HIS A 154 1.08 0.56 -5.17
CA HIS A 154 2.37 1.22 -5.06
C HIS A 154 2.56 1.72 -3.64
N LEU A 155 3.69 1.37 -3.03
CA LEU A 155 4.06 1.85 -1.71
C LEU A 155 4.74 3.22 -1.82
N LEU A 156 4.12 4.23 -1.24
CA LEU A 156 4.59 5.62 -1.27
C LEU A 156 4.93 6.07 0.14
N ILE A 157 6.22 6.21 0.43
CA ILE A 157 6.69 6.69 1.75
C ILE A 157 6.66 8.22 1.76
N LEU A 158 6.01 8.79 2.77
CA LEU A 158 5.89 10.25 2.93
C LEU A 158 7.08 10.84 3.69
N ARG A 159 7.24 12.16 3.60
CA ARG A 159 8.44 12.86 4.13
C ARG A 159 8.55 12.77 5.64
N ASP A 160 7.42 12.75 6.35
CA ASP A 160 7.37 12.75 7.81
C ASP A 160 7.83 11.42 8.44
N ARG A 161 7.96 10.35 7.62
CA ARG A 161 8.33 9.00 8.05
C ARG A 161 7.47 8.43 9.17
N LYS A 162 6.27 8.98 9.35
CA LYS A 162 5.22 8.48 10.25
C LYS A 162 3.96 8.11 9.49
N THR A 163 3.93 8.41 8.19
CA THR A 163 2.84 8.10 7.29
C THR A 163 3.35 7.48 5.99
N PHE A 164 2.53 6.62 5.40
CA PHE A 164 2.72 6.15 4.03
C PHE A 164 1.38 6.07 3.32
N MET A 165 1.43 6.01 2.01
CA MET A 165 0.26 5.76 1.18
C MET A 165 0.40 4.48 0.38
N LEU A 166 -0.74 3.88 0.07
CA LEU A 166 -0.87 2.87 -0.96
C LEU A 166 -1.70 3.45 -2.10
N ALA A 167 -1.12 3.53 -3.28
CA ALA A 167 -1.81 3.97 -4.50
C ALA A 167 -2.17 2.77 -5.38
N PHE A 168 -3.46 2.65 -5.68
CA PHE A 168 -4.08 1.52 -6.37
C PHE A 168 -4.41 1.90 -7.80
N GLU A 169 -4.31 0.94 -8.71
CA GLU A 169 -4.73 1.07 -10.11
C GLU A 169 -4.21 2.36 -10.78
N VAL A 170 -2.98 2.80 -10.47
CA VAL A 170 -2.43 4.11 -10.91
C VAL A 170 -2.35 4.29 -12.43
N ASN A 171 -2.45 3.20 -13.18
CA ASN A 171 -2.46 3.20 -14.65
C ASN A 171 -3.89 3.11 -15.25
N ASP A 172 -4.92 2.96 -14.42
CA ASP A 172 -6.33 2.96 -14.80
C ASP A 172 -7.06 4.12 -14.13
N GLU A 173 -7.12 5.24 -14.85
CA GLU A 173 -7.75 6.47 -14.38
C GLU A 173 -9.21 6.28 -13.92
N LYS A 174 -9.89 5.21 -14.35
CA LYS A 174 -11.27 4.94 -13.93
C LYS A 174 -11.35 4.28 -12.56
N ASN A 175 -10.31 3.56 -12.16
CA ASN A 175 -10.31 2.72 -10.96
C ASN A 175 -9.30 3.14 -9.90
N TRP A 176 -8.45 4.13 -10.20
CA TRP A 176 -7.42 4.57 -9.28
C TRP A 176 -7.95 5.04 -7.93
N GLY A 177 -7.07 5.02 -6.95
CA GLY A 177 -7.35 5.58 -5.64
C GLY A 177 -6.15 5.46 -4.73
N VAL A 178 -6.28 6.08 -3.57
CA VAL A 178 -5.19 6.15 -2.60
C VAL A 178 -5.73 5.97 -1.20
N SER A 179 -4.96 5.29 -0.38
CA SER A 179 -5.18 5.17 1.06
C SER A 179 -3.95 5.65 1.79
N VAL A 180 -4.15 6.21 2.98
CA VAL A 180 -3.09 6.72 3.86
C VAL A 180 -3.14 6.02 5.20
N TYR A 181 -1.94 5.73 5.71
CA TYR A 181 -1.69 5.01 6.94
C TYR A 181 -0.74 5.80 7.82
N ALA A 182 -0.86 5.66 9.13
CA ALA A 182 -0.01 6.34 10.10
C ALA A 182 0.40 5.43 11.26
N ASP A 183 1.48 5.80 11.95
CA ASP A 183 1.98 5.11 13.16
C ASP A 183 1.07 5.30 14.38
N LYS A 184 0.14 6.25 14.31
CA LYS A 184 -0.88 6.57 15.32
C LYS A 184 -2.27 6.62 14.69
N PRO A 185 -3.34 6.35 15.47
CA PRO A 185 -4.70 6.37 14.96
C PRO A 185 -5.26 7.78 14.67
N GLU A 186 -4.61 8.82 15.19
CA GLU A 186 -4.98 10.22 14.97
C GLU A 186 -3.82 10.93 14.28
N THR A 187 -4.14 11.74 13.26
CA THR A 187 -3.19 12.48 12.43
C THR A 187 -3.51 13.98 12.45
N THR A 188 -2.50 14.83 12.29
CA THR A 188 -2.71 16.27 12.07
C THR A 188 -2.96 16.59 10.60
N GLU A 189 -3.44 17.80 10.29
CA GLU A 189 -3.64 18.23 8.89
C GLU A 189 -2.31 18.24 8.11
N GLU A 190 -1.20 18.59 8.76
CA GLU A 190 0.12 18.61 8.14
C GLU A 190 0.56 17.20 7.71
N GLN A 191 0.26 16.18 8.52
CA GLN A 191 0.56 14.79 8.18
C GLN A 191 -0.28 14.29 6.99
N LEU A 192 -1.47 14.85 6.80
CA LEU A 192 -2.35 14.52 5.66
C LEU A 192 -2.10 15.41 4.43
N GLY A 193 -1.20 16.39 4.51
CA GLY A 193 -0.90 17.31 3.41
C GLY A 193 -0.52 16.57 2.12
N GLU A 194 0.45 15.64 2.20
CA GLU A 194 0.90 14.86 1.04
C GLU A 194 -0.20 13.91 0.50
N PHE A 195 -1.11 13.46 1.37
CA PHE A 195 -2.28 12.69 0.95
C PHE A 195 -3.28 13.55 0.17
N TYR A 196 -3.54 14.77 0.61
CA TYR A 196 -4.41 15.69 -0.13
C TYR A 196 -3.77 16.15 -1.45
N GLU A 197 -2.47 16.38 -1.50
CA GLU A 197 -1.74 16.64 -2.75
C GLU A 197 -1.88 15.46 -3.73
N ALA A 198 -1.79 14.22 -3.23
CA ALA A 198 -2.02 13.03 -4.04
C ALA A 198 -3.45 12.95 -4.58
N LEU A 199 -4.47 13.29 -3.78
CA LEU A 199 -5.85 13.36 -4.24
C LEU A 199 -6.06 14.44 -5.30
N ASP A 200 -5.44 15.61 -5.11
CA ASP A 200 -5.50 16.73 -6.06
C ASP A 200 -4.88 16.32 -7.41
N CYS A 201 -3.74 15.61 -7.39
CA CYS A 201 -3.16 14.99 -8.59
C CYS A 201 -4.11 13.98 -9.26
N LEU A 202 -4.73 13.11 -8.48
CA LEU A 202 -5.68 12.09 -8.97
C LEU A 202 -7.05 12.69 -9.32
N ARG A 203 -7.25 14.01 -9.14
CA ARG A 203 -8.54 14.69 -9.32
C ARG A 203 -9.67 13.94 -8.60
N ILE A 204 -9.42 13.55 -7.35
CA ILE A 204 -10.42 12.97 -6.45
C ILE A 204 -10.77 14.06 -5.44
N PRO A 205 -12.04 14.49 -5.35
CA PRO A 205 -12.39 15.58 -4.45
C PRO A 205 -12.26 15.13 -3.00
N ARG A 206 -11.81 16.04 -2.13
CA ARG A 206 -11.62 15.75 -0.70
C ARG A 206 -12.91 15.34 0.02
N SER A 207 -14.07 15.69 -0.53
CA SER A 207 -15.40 15.26 -0.06
C SER A 207 -15.60 13.75 -0.13
N ASP A 208 -14.86 13.07 -1.01
CA ASP A 208 -15.00 11.63 -1.25
C ASP A 208 -14.08 10.82 -0.32
N VAL A 209 -13.29 11.49 0.51
CA VAL A 209 -12.38 10.85 1.46
C VAL A 209 -13.18 10.22 2.61
N MET A 210 -12.94 8.94 2.80
CA MET A 210 -13.48 8.17 3.91
C MET A 210 -12.44 8.02 5.00
N TYR A 211 -12.78 8.53 6.18
CA TYR A 211 -11.93 8.47 7.38
C TYR A 211 -12.40 7.37 8.32
N THR A 212 -11.45 6.70 8.95
CA THR A 212 -11.75 5.83 10.08
C THR A 212 -12.06 6.66 11.33
N ASN A 213 -12.67 6.02 12.31
CA ASN A 213 -12.93 6.60 13.62
C ASN A 213 -12.42 5.63 14.70
N GLN A 214 -11.24 5.93 15.25
CA GLN A 214 -10.61 5.11 16.28
C GLN A 214 -11.51 4.88 17.51
N LYS A 215 -12.41 5.81 17.84
CA LYS A 215 -13.36 5.64 18.96
C LYS A 215 -14.35 4.48 18.74
N LYS A 216 -14.50 4.01 17.50
CA LYS A 216 -15.32 2.86 17.16
C LYS A 216 -14.56 1.53 17.24
N ASP A 217 -13.25 1.54 17.47
CA ASP A 217 -12.45 0.32 17.52
C ASP A 217 -13.02 -0.72 18.51
N LYS A 218 -13.01 -1.98 18.06
CA LYS A 218 -13.40 -3.15 18.84
C LYS A 218 -12.28 -4.18 18.95
N CYS A 219 -11.13 -3.92 18.34
CA CYS A 219 -10.07 -4.90 18.22
C CYS A 219 -8.97 -4.79 19.27
N GLU A 220 -8.84 -3.66 19.97
CA GLU A 220 -7.85 -3.49 21.04
C GLU A 220 -7.90 -4.61 22.12
N PRO A 221 -9.08 -5.09 22.59
CA PRO A 221 -9.11 -6.22 23.53
C PRO A 221 -8.49 -7.51 22.98
N LEU A 222 -8.75 -7.80 21.69
CA LEU A 222 -8.24 -9.01 21.03
C LEU A 222 -6.72 -8.91 20.79
N GLU A 223 -6.23 -7.74 20.38
CA GLU A 223 -4.79 -7.48 20.26
C GLU A 223 -4.07 -7.71 21.60
N ARG A 224 -4.59 -7.14 22.69
CA ARG A 224 -4.01 -7.32 24.03
C ARG A 224 -3.97 -8.78 24.46
N GLN A 225 -4.93 -9.60 24.03
CA GLN A 225 -4.92 -11.03 24.27
C GLN A 225 -3.79 -11.71 23.51
N HIS A 226 -3.68 -11.48 22.18
CA HIS A 226 -2.62 -12.05 21.36
C HIS A 226 -1.22 -11.63 21.83
N GLU A 227 -1.04 -10.40 22.34
CA GLU A 227 0.23 -9.96 22.91
C GLU A 227 0.62 -10.73 24.18
N LYS A 228 -0.36 -11.10 25.02
CA LYS A 228 -0.11 -11.90 26.22
C LYS A 228 0.27 -13.33 25.87
N GLU A 229 -0.48 -13.95 24.96
CA GLU A 229 -0.22 -15.31 24.46
C GLU A 229 1.19 -15.39 23.86
N LYS A 230 1.56 -14.44 23.00
CA LYS A 230 2.90 -14.38 22.40
C LYS A 230 4.02 -14.30 23.45
N LYS A 231 3.86 -13.45 24.48
CA LYS A 231 4.86 -13.32 25.56
C LYS A 231 4.97 -14.59 26.39
N GLN A 232 3.85 -15.27 26.64
CA GLN A 232 3.85 -16.55 27.35
C GLN A 232 4.58 -17.63 26.56
N GLU A 233 4.28 -17.79 25.27
CA GLU A 233 4.96 -18.74 24.38
C GLU A 233 6.46 -18.45 24.24
N GLU A 234 6.87 -17.18 24.24
CA GLU A 234 8.28 -16.78 24.23
C GLU A 234 8.99 -17.18 25.53
N GLY A 235 8.35 -16.97 26.69
CA GLY A 235 8.88 -17.38 27.99
C GLY A 235 9.00 -18.90 28.14
N GLU A 236 7.98 -19.65 27.70
CA GLU A 236 8.00 -21.12 27.70
C GLU A 236 9.12 -21.68 26.81
N ARG A 237 9.31 -21.10 25.61
CA ARG A 237 10.42 -21.47 24.70
C ARG A 237 11.80 -21.13 25.26
N GLN A 238 11.94 -20.06 26.03
CA GLN A 238 13.20 -19.73 26.70
C GLN A 238 13.50 -20.72 27.81
N HIS A 239 12.52 -21.02 28.67
CA HIS A 239 12.67 -21.98 29.75
C HIS A 239 13.02 -23.39 29.24
N GLU A 240 12.41 -23.84 28.14
CA GLU A 240 12.73 -25.13 27.54
C GLU A 240 14.16 -25.18 26.96
N LYS A 241 14.66 -24.07 26.40
CA LYS A 241 16.05 -23.97 25.90
C LYS A 241 17.06 -24.02 27.04
N GLU A 242 16.79 -23.31 28.14
CA GLU A 242 17.65 -23.32 29.34
C GLU A 242 17.74 -24.73 29.93
N LYS A 243 16.59 -25.40 30.10
CA LYS A 243 16.56 -26.77 30.61
C LYS A 243 17.34 -27.77 29.73
N LYS A 244 17.23 -27.64 28.40
CA LYS A 244 17.98 -28.48 27.44
C LYS A 244 19.49 -28.20 27.44
N GLN A 245 19.91 -26.98 27.80
CA GLN A 245 21.33 -26.67 27.97
C GLN A 245 21.89 -27.27 29.26
N GLU A 246 21.15 -27.21 30.37
CA GLU A 246 21.56 -27.82 31.64
C GLU A 246 21.61 -29.35 31.58
N GLU A 247 20.70 -30.00 30.84
CA GLU A 247 20.66 -31.45 30.68
C GLU A 247 21.66 -31.99 29.63
N GLY A 248 22.20 -31.13 28.76
CA GLY A 248 23.14 -31.49 27.69
C GLY A 248 24.62 -31.32 28.02
N GLU A 249 24.94 -30.82 29.22
CA GLU A 249 26.31 -30.55 29.69
C GLU A 249 26.86 -31.62 30.65
N SER A 250 26.23 -32.81 30.72
CA SER A 250 26.64 -33.93 31.58
C SER A 250 27.28 -35.11 30.85
#